data_AF-B1SZE5-F1
#
_entry.id   AF-B1SZE5-F1
#
_cell.length_a   1.000
_cell.length_b   1.000
_cell.length_c   1.000
_cell.angle_alpha   90.00
_cell.angle_beta   90.00
_cell.angle_gamma   90.00
#
_symmetry.space_group_name_H-M   'P 1'
#
loop_
_entity.id
_entity.type
_entity.pdbx_description
1 polymer ?
#
loop_
_entity_poly.entity_id
_entity_poly.type
_entity_poly.pdbx_seq_one_letter_code
_entity_poly.pdbx_strand_id
1 'polypeptide(L)'
;MALHEIDQEGVPKDAESTGYDLVYNGKRYPPKLVLSLAVKQATGEPLDRAAFSGGEASSAFRLLRRLDFEVEPKEESSDGIPELLHRFLKQASDGKELGTRGYLSVYRDLKVRVSFGKGNFARIPWIAFLGDGQSVNQGIYPVLLLYAEQQQLLLCYGVSEEGASRLSWGELAGAQTVREWFKGRYGRVPDRYDTSIVRATYDLTQPLPLAELQQDLDDVIDIYSQVLAVNDGEEFPEVIEPEQSDEPLPVRADLREAIETFSTALRVSGVKFGDHHDGLVTSFISSLVTKPLVILTGLSGSGKTQIAIRFGEWLGKDRLHVAAVRPDWTGAEALFGYEDALKRELDGRRAWTVPAPLEFILKAAADPQHPYLLLLDEMNLAHVERYFADVLSGMESGQPCIPNLHKGTDDCWRLKAGADKQIPLPANLWIVGTVNIDETTYMFSPKVLDRANTFEFRVHSSDLSTKAIKPQPCVAGDQELVRGLLSIAQDDSWHRERSDDSTTELTQRLRQLHELLSRYNLEFGHRVFYEAIRFATLVQEAGINSLAAIVDRIVMQKVLPRLHGSRRRLELPLLAIAHFCRDLPDSVAVDDKLPTLEVEAPPEHGAALPIAYAKAIRMLRSLRANQFASFTE
;
A
#
# COMPACT_ATOMS: atom_id res chain seq x y z
N MET A 1 46.21 30.72 -8.67
CA MET A 1 45.67 30.45 -7.31
C MET A 1 44.59 29.37 -7.38
N ALA A 2 43.52 29.50 -8.18
CA ALA A 2 42.52 28.44 -8.40
C ALA A 2 43.11 27.04 -8.72
N LEU A 3 44.08 26.94 -9.64
CA LEU A 3 44.75 25.66 -9.96
C LEU A 3 45.51 25.06 -8.76
N HIS A 4 46.01 25.90 -7.85
CA HIS A 4 46.73 25.43 -6.66
C HIS A 4 45.76 24.88 -5.60
N GLU A 5 44.55 25.45 -5.50
CA GLU A 5 43.46 24.95 -4.64
C GLU A 5 43.02 23.57 -5.12
N ILE A 6 42.83 23.38 -6.44
CA ILE A 6 42.51 22.06 -7.01
C ILE A 6 43.62 21.04 -6.76
N ASP A 7 44.89 21.44 -6.87
CA ASP A 7 46.04 20.55 -6.59
C ASP A 7 46.11 20.11 -5.11
N GLN A 8 45.54 20.89 -4.17
CA GLN A 8 45.55 20.58 -2.73
C GLN A 8 44.31 19.81 -2.27
N GLU A 9 43.13 20.25 -2.71
CA GLU A 9 41.83 19.72 -2.25
C GLU A 9 41.32 18.57 -3.13
N GLY A 10 41.89 18.40 -4.32
CA GLY A 10 41.42 17.47 -5.33
C GLY A 10 40.25 18.01 -6.13
N VAL A 11 39.79 17.22 -7.10
CA VAL A 11 38.62 17.52 -7.92
C VAL A 11 37.41 16.84 -7.29
N PRO A 12 36.37 17.60 -6.86
CA PRO A 12 35.10 17.01 -6.43
C PRO A 12 34.48 16.15 -7.56
N LYS A 13 33.79 15.05 -7.22
CA LYS A 13 33.22 14.12 -8.22
C LYS A 13 32.24 14.80 -9.20
N ASP A 14 31.48 15.77 -8.72
CA ASP A 14 30.56 16.61 -9.50
C ASP A 14 31.27 17.72 -10.30
N ALA A 15 32.60 17.84 -10.16
CA ALA A 15 33.42 18.85 -10.80
C ALA A 15 34.36 18.30 -11.87
N GLU A 16 34.37 16.99 -12.11
CA GLU A 16 35.22 16.36 -13.12
C GLU A 16 34.84 16.81 -14.53
N SER A 17 35.85 17.09 -15.36
CA SER A 17 35.67 17.35 -16.79
C SER A 17 35.40 16.05 -17.54
N THR A 18 34.38 16.06 -18.39
CA THR A 18 33.93 14.89 -19.14
C THR A 18 34.37 14.94 -20.61
N GLY A 19 34.19 16.09 -21.29
CA GLY A 19 34.54 16.24 -22.71
C GLY A 19 35.87 16.95 -22.97
N TYR A 20 36.24 17.94 -22.16
CA TYR A 20 37.41 18.79 -22.38
C TYR A 20 38.15 19.09 -21.08
N ASP A 21 39.47 19.10 -21.14
CA ASP A 21 40.35 19.48 -20.03
C ASP A 21 41.07 20.79 -20.33
N LEU A 22 41.23 21.63 -19.31
CA LEU A 22 42.19 22.72 -19.35
C LEU A 22 43.57 22.14 -19.05
N VAL A 23 44.53 22.38 -19.94
CA VAL A 23 45.90 21.91 -19.80
C VAL A 23 46.77 23.06 -19.31
N TYR A 24 47.45 22.86 -18.19
CA TYR A 24 48.41 23.83 -17.65
C TYR A 24 49.60 23.12 -17.02
N ASN A 25 50.82 23.46 -17.46
CA ASN A 25 52.07 22.83 -17.03
C ASN A 25 52.06 21.29 -17.10
N GLY A 26 51.43 20.73 -18.15
CA GLY A 26 51.35 19.27 -18.37
C GLY A 26 50.35 18.53 -17.48
N LYS A 27 49.58 19.25 -16.64
CA LYS A 27 48.47 18.70 -15.86
C LYS A 27 47.13 19.10 -16.48
N ARG A 28 46.13 18.22 -16.34
CA ARG A 28 44.77 18.39 -16.83
C ARG A 28 43.84 18.78 -15.68
N TYR A 29 43.02 19.80 -15.91
CA TYR A 29 42.12 20.38 -14.91
C TYR A 29 40.72 20.57 -15.51
N PRO A 30 39.63 20.42 -14.72
CA PRO A 30 38.29 20.68 -15.21
C PRO A 30 38.05 22.19 -15.49
N PRO A 31 37.77 22.61 -16.74
CA PRO A 31 37.71 24.03 -17.10
C PRO A 31 36.67 24.84 -16.30
N LYS A 32 35.49 24.25 -16.04
CA LYS A 32 34.42 24.93 -15.29
C LYS A 32 34.78 25.13 -13.82
N LEU A 33 35.44 24.14 -13.21
CA LEU A 33 35.90 24.23 -11.82
C LEU A 33 36.96 25.34 -11.68
N VAL A 34 37.91 25.39 -12.62
CA VAL A 34 38.94 26.44 -12.66
C VAL A 34 38.31 27.82 -12.71
N LEU A 35 37.32 28.02 -13.58
CA LEU A 35 36.65 29.32 -13.71
C LEU A 35 35.84 29.69 -12.47
N SER A 36 35.05 28.76 -11.92
CA SER A 36 34.27 28.97 -10.69
C SER A 36 35.16 29.41 -9.52
N LEU A 37 36.28 28.71 -9.29
CA LEU A 37 37.23 29.05 -8.24
C LEU A 37 37.99 30.36 -8.52
N ALA A 38 38.30 30.66 -9.79
CA ALA A 38 38.92 31.92 -10.15
C ALA A 38 37.99 33.11 -9.85
N VAL A 39 36.69 32.98 -10.14
CA VAL A 39 35.69 34.01 -9.79
C VAL A 39 35.55 34.13 -8.27
N LYS A 40 35.43 33.01 -7.55
CA LYS A 40 35.39 32.99 -6.07
C LYS A 40 36.54 33.79 -5.46
N GLN A 41 37.74 33.62 -5.99
CA GLN A 41 38.94 34.32 -5.51
C GLN A 41 38.94 35.82 -5.85
N ALA A 42 38.26 36.23 -6.92
CA ALA A 42 38.18 37.63 -7.35
C ALA A 42 37.04 38.40 -6.68
N THR A 43 35.89 37.77 -6.43
CA THR A 43 34.66 38.43 -5.95
C THR A 43 34.29 38.05 -4.52
N GLY A 44 34.91 37.00 -3.96
CA GLY A 44 34.53 36.41 -2.67
C GLY A 44 33.39 35.40 -2.74
N GLU A 45 32.67 35.32 -3.86
CA GLU A 45 31.55 34.40 -4.09
C GLU A 45 31.82 33.53 -5.32
N PRO A 46 31.70 32.19 -5.24
CA PRO A 46 31.89 31.32 -6.39
C PRO A 46 30.81 31.53 -7.43
N LEU A 47 31.20 31.51 -8.71
CA LEU A 47 30.23 31.46 -9.80
C LEU A 47 29.66 30.05 -9.90
N ASP A 48 28.34 29.91 -9.87
CA ASP A 48 27.70 28.61 -10.06
C ASP A 48 28.11 28.01 -11.41
N ARG A 49 28.65 26.78 -11.37
CA ARG A 49 29.14 26.04 -12.54
C ARG A 49 28.01 25.67 -13.51
N ALA A 50 26.76 25.69 -13.06
CA ALA A 50 25.59 25.50 -13.91
C ALA A 50 25.13 26.78 -14.63
N ALA A 51 25.58 27.96 -14.19
CA ALA A 51 25.18 29.24 -14.78
C ALA A 51 25.84 29.50 -16.16
N PHE A 52 26.75 28.63 -16.61
CA PHE A 52 27.41 28.75 -17.90
C PHE A 52 27.68 27.39 -18.56
N SER A 53 27.53 27.34 -19.88
CA SER A 53 27.75 26.12 -20.65
C SER A 53 29.25 25.78 -20.75
N GLY A 54 29.54 24.48 -20.84
CA GLY A 54 30.83 23.95 -21.24
C GLY A 54 30.91 23.83 -22.76
N GLY A 55 32.08 23.45 -23.27
CA GLY A 55 32.25 23.13 -24.70
C GLY A 55 32.91 24.24 -25.50
N GLU A 56 33.28 23.91 -26.74
CA GLU A 56 34.24 24.67 -27.53
C GLU A 56 33.81 26.10 -27.86
N ALA A 57 32.49 26.33 -28.02
CA ALA A 57 31.88 27.64 -28.29
C ALA A 57 31.47 28.44 -27.03
N SER A 58 31.61 27.85 -25.84
CA SER A 58 31.16 28.46 -24.57
C SER A 58 31.85 29.80 -24.27
N SER A 59 31.16 30.66 -23.53
CA SER A 59 31.74 31.89 -22.99
C SER A 59 32.90 31.59 -22.03
N ALA A 60 32.81 30.49 -21.27
CA ALA A 60 33.84 30.02 -20.35
C ALA A 60 35.14 29.67 -21.08
N PHE A 61 35.08 28.86 -22.15
CA PHE A 61 36.30 28.46 -22.88
C PHE A 61 36.89 29.64 -23.65
N ARG A 62 36.04 30.53 -24.20
CA ARG A 62 36.50 31.78 -24.80
C ARG A 62 37.25 32.67 -23.81
N LEU A 63 36.79 32.73 -22.56
CA LEU A 63 37.46 33.49 -21.51
C LEU A 63 38.79 32.84 -21.10
N LEU A 64 38.81 31.52 -20.89
CA LEU A 64 40.04 30.79 -20.53
C LEU A 64 41.11 30.92 -21.62
N ARG A 65 40.72 30.79 -22.90
CA ARG A 65 41.64 31.00 -24.04
C ARG A 65 42.11 32.45 -24.17
N ARG A 66 41.28 33.44 -23.83
CA ARG A 66 41.69 34.86 -23.77
C ARG A 66 42.70 35.14 -22.65
N LEU A 67 42.77 34.27 -21.66
CA LEU A 67 43.74 34.30 -20.55
C LEU A 67 44.94 33.38 -20.81
N ASP A 68 45.16 32.99 -22.08
CA ASP A 68 46.26 32.12 -22.54
C ASP A 68 46.28 30.70 -21.95
N PHE A 69 45.12 30.17 -21.54
CA PHE A 69 45.00 28.74 -21.18
C PHE A 69 44.60 27.88 -22.39
N GLU A 70 45.23 26.71 -22.50
CA GLU A 70 44.88 25.70 -23.50
C GLU A 70 43.74 24.80 -22.98
N VAL A 71 42.74 24.56 -23.83
CA VAL A 71 41.62 23.66 -23.53
C VAL A 71 41.51 22.65 -24.65
N GLU A 72 41.75 21.38 -24.32
CA GLU A 72 41.86 20.26 -25.26
C GLU A 72 40.77 19.21 -24.99
N PRO A 73 40.30 18.48 -26.02
CA PRO A 73 39.41 17.36 -25.83
C PRO A 73 40.08 16.25 -25.00
N LYS A 74 39.27 15.54 -24.22
CA LYS A 74 39.71 14.38 -23.44
C LYS A 74 39.91 13.17 -24.38
N GLU A 75 40.99 12.40 -24.19
CA GLU A 75 41.22 11.20 -25.01
C GLU A 75 40.07 10.19 -24.81
N GLU A 76 39.56 9.65 -25.91
CA GLU A 76 38.35 8.82 -25.97
C GLU A 76 38.44 7.61 -25.04
N SER A 77 37.67 7.62 -23.95
CA SER A 77 37.45 6.41 -23.15
C SER A 77 36.42 5.52 -23.85
N SER A 78 36.75 4.24 -23.97
CA SER A 78 36.10 3.26 -24.86
C SER A 78 34.74 2.72 -24.38
N ASP A 79 34.13 3.27 -23.33
CA ASP A 79 32.86 2.81 -22.76
C ASP A 79 31.98 4.02 -22.36
N GLY A 80 31.41 4.75 -23.34
CA GLY A 80 30.73 6.04 -23.08
C GLY A 80 29.64 6.47 -24.08
N ILE A 81 29.19 7.73 -23.95
CA ILE A 81 28.16 8.38 -24.82
C ILE A 81 28.45 8.26 -26.34
N PRO A 82 29.71 8.33 -26.81
CA PRO A 82 30.04 8.11 -28.23
C PRO A 82 29.53 6.78 -28.80
N GLU A 83 29.75 5.67 -28.09
CA GLU A 83 29.31 4.34 -28.54
C GLU A 83 27.78 4.21 -28.48
N LEU A 84 27.17 4.76 -27.41
CA LEU A 84 25.72 4.83 -27.25
C LEU A 84 25.07 5.50 -28.47
N LEU A 85 25.58 6.67 -28.88
CA LEU A 85 25.07 7.43 -30.01
C LEU A 85 25.32 6.74 -31.34
N HIS A 86 26.53 6.21 -31.56
CA HIS A 86 26.86 5.49 -32.78
C HIS A 86 25.91 4.31 -32.99
N ARG A 87 25.70 3.50 -31.94
CA ARG A 87 24.76 2.37 -31.97
C ARG A 87 23.33 2.82 -32.15
N PHE A 88 22.89 3.86 -31.44
CA PHE A 88 21.54 4.41 -31.54
C PHE A 88 21.21 4.90 -32.95
N LEU A 89 22.08 5.68 -33.57
CA LEU A 89 21.86 6.23 -34.91
C LEU A 89 21.89 5.14 -35.99
N LYS A 90 22.78 4.15 -35.84
CA LYS A 90 22.82 2.99 -36.74
C LYS A 90 21.51 2.20 -36.70
N GLN A 91 21.07 1.82 -35.51
CA GLN A 91 19.81 1.09 -35.33
C GLN A 91 18.59 1.92 -35.76
N ALA A 92 18.63 3.24 -35.54
CA ALA A 92 17.57 4.14 -35.98
C ALA A 92 17.43 4.18 -37.51
N SER A 93 18.57 4.21 -38.22
CA SER A 93 18.63 4.21 -39.69
C SER A 93 18.15 2.87 -40.28
N ASP A 94 18.48 1.75 -39.64
CA ASP A 94 18.11 0.43 -40.11
C ASP A 94 16.60 0.17 -40.03
N GLY A 95 15.89 0.78 -39.06
CA GLY A 95 14.42 0.82 -38.99
C GLY A 95 13.71 -0.53 -38.74
N LYS A 96 14.47 -1.61 -38.45
CA LYS A 96 13.95 -2.99 -38.37
C LYS A 96 13.86 -3.55 -36.96
N GLU A 97 14.73 -3.09 -36.05
CA GLU A 97 14.89 -3.69 -34.72
C GLU A 97 14.43 -2.74 -33.62
N LEU A 98 13.51 -3.21 -32.78
CA LEU A 98 13.01 -2.49 -31.60
C LEU A 98 13.77 -2.84 -30.31
N GLY A 99 14.65 -3.84 -30.37
CA GLY A 99 15.35 -4.37 -29.20
C GLY A 99 16.38 -3.38 -28.65
N THR A 100 16.32 -3.10 -27.35
CA THR A 100 17.23 -2.17 -26.67
C THR A 100 18.16 -2.88 -25.66
N ARG A 101 18.26 -4.21 -25.74
CA ARG A 101 19.18 -5.00 -24.90
C ARG A 101 20.64 -4.70 -25.26
N GLY A 102 21.45 -4.46 -24.23
CA GLY A 102 22.88 -4.16 -24.36
C GLY A 102 23.21 -2.69 -24.62
N TYR A 103 22.21 -1.80 -24.63
CA TYR A 103 22.48 -0.36 -24.53
C TYR A 103 22.99 0.00 -23.14
N LEU A 104 23.76 1.08 -23.06
CA LEU A 104 24.20 1.68 -21.80
C LEU A 104 23.00 1.84 -20.86
N SER A 105 23.09 1.32 -19.63
CA SER A 105 21.98 1.28 -18.68
C SER A 105 22.02 2.42 -17.65
N VAL A 106 23.19 2.99 -17.41
CA VAL A 106 23.43 4.06 -16.41
C VAL A 106 24.48 5.02 -16.96
N TYR A 107 24.29 6.32 -16.75
CA TYR A 107 25.27 7.36 -17.06
C TYR A 107 25.15 8.49 -16.03
N ARG A 108 26.25 8.83 -15.34
CA ARG A 108 26.31 9.83 -14.26
C ARG A 108 25.19 9.66 -13.23
N ASP A 109 25.06 8.43 -12.72
CA ASP A 109 24.04 7.99 -11.76
C ASP A 109 22.58 8.09 -12.24
N LEU A 110 22.34 8.47 -13.50
CA LEU A 110 21.03 8.47 -14.13
C LEU A 110 20.79 7.18 -14.92
N LYS A 111 19.55 6.69 -14.88
CA LYS A 111 19.12 5.53 -15.66
C LYS A 111 18.94 5.90 -17.12
N VAL A 112 19.68 5.24 -18.01
CA VAL A 112 19.58 5.48 -19.45
C VAL A 112 18.51 4.56 -20.05
N ARG A 113 17.57 5.15 -20.78
CA ARG A 113 16.52 4.44 -21.51
C ARG A 113 16.55 4.83 -22.97
N VAL A 114 16.46 3.83 -23.84
CA VAL A 114 16.39 4.02 -25.29
C VAL A 114 15.05 3.45 -25.77
N SER A 115 14.44 4.09 -26.76
CA SER A 115 13.23 3.59 -27.39
C SER A 115 13.23 3.86 -28.89
N PHE A 116 12.89 2.81 -29.63
CA PHE A 116 12.58 2.86 -31.07
C PHE A 116 11.09 2.62 -31.33
N GLY A 117 10.24 2.64 -30.30
CA GLY A 117 8.80 2.37 -30.39
C GLY A 117 8.36 1.05 -29.73
N LYS A 118 7.05 0.90 -29.52
CA LYS A 118 6.41 -0.32 -28.99
C LYS A 118 5.47 -0.89 -30.06
N GLY A 119 5.78 -2.09 -30.56
CA GLY A 119 5.01 -2.75 -31.64
C GLY A 119 5.42 -2.26 -33.03
N ASN A 120 5.30 -0.97 -33.30
CA ASN A 120 5.78 -0.33 -34.54
C ASN A 120 6.98 0.57 -34.28
N PHE A 121 7.80 0.79 -35.31
CA PHE A 121 8.92 1.73 -35.25
C PHE A 121 8.42 3.16 -35.04
N ALA A 122 8.94 3.84 -34.03
CA ALA A 122 8.57 5.20 -33.69
C ALA A 122 9.11 6.18 -34.72
N ARG A 123 8.29 7.18 -35.08
CA ARG A 123 8.73 8.28 -35.96
C ARG A 123 9.85 9.11 -35.35
N ILE A 124 9.88 9.20 -34.02
CA ILE A 124 10.87 9.95 -33.25
C ILE A 124 11.45 9.00 -32.19
N PRO A 125 12.50 8.22 -32.54
CA PRO A 125 13.28 7.48 -31.55
C PRO A 125 13.97 8.42 -30.57
N TRP A 126 14.26 7.94 -29.36
CA TRP A 126 14.85 8.77 -28.32
C TRP A 126 15.75 8.02 -27.35
N ILE A 127 16.63 8.79 -26.67
CA ILE A 127 17.42 8.38 -25.51
C ILE A 127 17.09 9.32 -24.36
N ALA A 128 16.62 8.79 -23.23
CA ALA A 128 16.29 9.55 -22.03
C ALA A 128 17.21 9.17 -20.87
N PHE A 129 17.58 10.16 -20.06
CA PHE A 129 18.40 10.02 -18.86
C PHE A 129 17.52 10.33 -17.65
N LEU A 130 17.19 9.32 -16.86
CA LEU A 130 16.17 9.41 -15.82
C LEU A 130 16.82 9.41 -14.45
N GLY A 131 16.58 10.48 -13.69
CA GLY A 131 16.87 10.55 -12.27
C GLY A 131 15.76 9.93 -11.43
N ASP A 132 15.96 9.94 -10.12
CA ASP A 132 15.05 9.30 -9.20
C ASP A 132 13.64 9.94 -9.25
N GLY A 133 12.61 9.09 -9.22
CA GLY A 133 11.21 9.51 -9.34
C GLY A 133 10.77 9.97 -10.75
N GLN A 134 11.67 10.04 -11.73
CA GLN A 134 11.32 10.47 -13.10
C GLN A 134 11.12 9.28 -14.04
N SER A 135 10.12 9.37 -14.91
CA SER A 135 9.86 8.39 -15.96
C SER A 135 9.52 9.06 -17.28
N VAL A 136 9.71 8.33 -18.38
CA VAL A 136 9.39 8.82 -19.73
C VAL A 136 7.90 9.11 -19.96
N ASN A 137 7.04 8.59 -19.08
CA ASN A 137 5.58 8.78 -19.14
C ASN A 137 5.08 9.72 -18.04
N GLN A 138 5.95 10.24 -17.18
CA GLN A 138 5.60 11.13 -16.08
C GLN A 138 6.90 11.72 -15.50
N GLY A 139 7.18 12.99 -15.81
CA GLY A 139 8.31 13.72 -15.24
C GLY A 139 9.06 14.60 -16.25
N ILE A 140 10.17 15.16 -15.76
CA ILE A 140 11.19 15.83 -16.56
C ILE A 140 12.49 15.03 -16.58
N TYR A 141 13.22 15.12 -17.69
CA TYR A 141 14.46 14.37 -17.86
C TYR A 141 15.27 14.88 -19.06
N PRO A 142 16.61 14.89 -19.00
CA PRO A 142 17.43 15.09 -20.19
C PRO A 142 17.06 14.06 -21.27
N VAL A 143 16.82 14.51 -22.50
CA VAL A 143 16.43 13.63 -23.60
C VAL A 143 17.06 14.04 -24.92
N LEU A 144 17.50 13.04 -25.69
CA LEU A 144 17.88 13.16 -27.08
C LEU A 144 16.73 12.66 -27.96
N LEU A 145 16.22 13.52 -28.83
CA LEU A 145 15.11 13.24 -29.75
C LEU A 145 15.62 13.21 -31.19
N LEU A 146 15.43 12.08 -31.88
CA LEU A 146 15.85 11.90 -33.26
C LEU A 146 14.69 12.18 -34.22
N TYR A 147 14.74 13.34 -34.89
CA TYR A 147 13.84 13.69 -35.98
C TYR A 147 14.43 13.22 -37.31
N ALA A 148 14.30 11.92 -37.57
CA ALA A 148 14.97 11.25 -38.70
C ALA A 148 14.62 11.86 -40.06
N GLU A 149 13.35 12.23 -40.28
CA GLU A 149 12.92 12.90 -41.53
C GLU A 149 13.59 14.25 -41.76
N GLN A 150 13.97 14.95 -40.70
CA GLN A 150 14.62 16.27 -40.77
C GLN A 150 16.14 16.16 -40.69
N GLN A 151 16.70 14.96 -40.47
CA GLN A 151 18.12 14.75 -40.21
C GLN A 151 18.63 15.61 -39.03
N GLN A 152 17.83 15.69 -37.97
CA GLN A 152 18.15 16.47 -36.77
C GLN A 152 18.11 15.60 -35.52
N LEU A 153 19.14 15.75 -34.68
CA LEU A 153 19.18 15.23 -33.32
C LEU A 153 19.08 16.41 -32.36
N LEU A 154 18.03 16.44 -31.55
CA LEU A 154 17.79 17.50 -30.58
C LEU A 154 18.14 17.01 -29.18
N LEU A 155 18.97 17.77 -28.46
CA LEU A 155 19.11 17.64 -27.01
C LEU A 155 18.12 18.58 -26.35
N CYS A 156 17.27 18.04 -25.48
CA CYS A 156 16.17 18.76 -24.86
C CYS A 156 16.15 18.58 -23.34
N TYR A 157 15.66 19.61 -22.67
CA TYR A 157 15.04 19.51 -21.37
C TYR A 157 13.66 18.84 -21.56
N GLY A 158 13.64 17.52 -21.43
CA GLY A 158 12.47 16.70 -21.73
C GLY A 158 11.34 16.93 -20.74
N VAL A 159 10.13 16.96 -21.25
CA VAL A 159 8.88 17.01 -20.50
C VAL A 159 8.00 15.86 -20.99
N SER A 160 7.51 15.02 -20.09
CA SER A 160 6.63 13.91 -20.46
C SER A 160 5.31 14.42 -21.07
N GLU A 161 4.87 13.80 -22.16
CA GLU A 161 3.59 14.15 -22.81
C GLU A 161 2.37 13.55 -22.10
N GLU A 162 2.59 12.43 -21.41
CA GLU A 162 1.58 11.74 -20.59
C GLU A 162 1.85 12.12 -19.12
N GLY A 163 0.80 12.36 -18.34
CA GLY A 163 0.90 12.69 -16.91
C GLY A 163 1.37 14.13 -16.61
N ALA A 164 0.93 14.68 -15.48
CA ALA A 164 1.46 15.95 -14.98
C ALA A 164 2.84 15.72 -14.35
N SER A 165 3.87 16.42 -14.84
CA SER A 165 5.19 16.45 -14.18
C SER A 165 5.08 17.27 -12.89
N ARG A 166 5.54 16.70 -11.77
CA ARG A 166 5.63 17.42 -10.49
C ARG A 166 6.82 18.37 -10.43
N LEU A 167 7.86 18.07 -11.20
CA LEU A 167 9.06 18.88 -11.33
C LEU A 167 8.98 19.75 -12.59
N SER A 168 9.53 20.95 -12.49
CA SER A 168 9.69 21.88 -13.60
C SER A 168 11.16 22.21 -13.77
N TRP A 169 11.59 22.45 -15.01
CA TRP A 169 12.95 22.91 -15.32
C TRP A 169 13.22 24.36 -14.87
N GLY A 170 12.21 25.05 -14.31
CA GLY A 170 12.31 26.45 -13.89
C GLY A 170 12.33 27.43 -15.07
N GLU A 171 12.73 28.67 -14.81
CA GLU A 171 12.91 29.69 -15.85
C GLU A 171 14.24 29.47 -16.59
N LEU A 172 14.17 28.88 -17.77
CA LEU A 172 15.31 28.74 -18.68
C LEU A 172 15.40 29.97 -19.60
N ALA A 173 16.25 30.93 -19.24
CA ALA A 173 16.38 32.20 -19.96
C ALA A 173 16.71 32.02 -21.45
N GLY A 174 15.87 32.57 -22.33
CA GLY A 174 16.06 32.53 -23.79
C GLY A 174 15.85 31.16 -24.45
N ALA A 175 15.34 30.17 -23.70
CA ALA A 175 15.05 28.85 -24.24
C ALA A 175 13.72 28.84 -24.99
N GLN A 176 13.67 28.08 -26.09
CA GLN A 176 12.47 27.91 -26.91
C GLN A 176 11.98 26.46 -26.82
N THR A 177 10.67 26.27 -26.87
CA THR A 177 10.08 24.95 -26.95
C THR A 177 10.41 24.27 -28.30
N VAL A 178 10.37 22.94 -28.34
CA VAL A 178 10.51 22.19 -29.59
C VAL A 178 9.46 22.66 -30.60
N ARG A 179 8.24 22.98 -30.15
CA ARG A 179 7.18 23.58 -30.95
C ARG A 179 7.60 24.88 -31.65
N GLU A 180 8.15 25.83 -30.90
CA GLU A 180 8.57 27.13 -31.43
C GLU A 180 9.74 26.99 -32.39
N TRP A 181 10.72 26.16 -32.05
CA TRP A 181 11.87 25.88 -32.89
C TRP A 181 11.46 25.26 -34.24
N PHE A 182 10.58 24.25 -34.20
CA PHE A 182 10.06 23.61 -35.42
C PHE A 182 9.27 24.59 -36.29
N LYS A 183 8.44 25.44 -35.66
CA LYS A 183 7.66 26.44 -36.38
C LYS A 183 8.54 27.49 -37.04
N GLY A 184 9.59 27.95 -36.35
CA GLY A 184 10.54 28.93 -36.87
C GLY A 184 11.39 28.38 -38.04
N ARG A 185 11.81 27.11 -37.97
CA ARG A 185 12.71 26.52 -38.97
C ARG A 185 11.98 25.88 -40.16
N TYR A 186 10.84 25.23 -39.93
CA TYR A 186 10.13 24.43 -40.94
C TYR A 186 8.71 24.92 -41.23
N GLY A 187 8.22 25.96 -40.54
CA GLY A 187 6.85 26.48 -40.73
C GLY A 187 5.75 25.54 -40.25
N ARG A 188 6.09 24.47 -39.51
CA ARG A 188 5.15 23.44 -39.01
C ARG A 188 5.47 23.03 -37.57
N VAL A 189 4.56 22.30 -36.95
CA VAL A 189 4.66 21.79 -35.56
C VAL A 189 5.15 20.32 -35.60
N PRO A 190 5.96 19.84 -34.64
CA PRO A 190 6.39 18.44 -34.60
C PRO A 190 5.23 17.49 -34.25
N ASP A 191 5.38 16.21 -34.59
CA ASP A 191 4.38 15.17 -34.31
C ASP A 191 4.26 14.84 -32.80
N ARG A 192 5.36 14.92 -32.04
CA ARG A 192 5.44 14.65 -30.60
C ARG A 192 6.52 15.53 -29.95
N TYR A 193 6.52 15.58 -28.62
CA TYR A 193 7.46 16.26 -27.74
C TYR A 193 7.49 17.78 -27.90
N ASP A 194 6.35 18.37 -28.27
CA ASP A 194 6.23 19.78 -28.61
C ASP A 194 6.43 20.73 -27.40
N THR A 195 6.13 20.23 -26.19
CA THR A 195 6.32 20.93 -24.90
C THR A 195 7.73 20.83 -24.32
N SER A 196 8.59 19.93 -24.82
CA SER A 196 9.98 19.86 -24.39
C SER A 196 10.75 21.11 -24.83
N ILE A 197 11.82 21.46 -24.13
CA ILE A 197 12.57 22.71 -24.37
C ILE A 197 13.92 22.38 -25.02
N VAL A 198 14.26 23.07 -26.11
CA VAL A 198 15.48 22.78 -26.88
C VAL A 198 16.70 23.39 -26.19
N ARG A 199 17.71 22.55 -25.90
CA ARG A 199 19.02 23.00 -25.42
C ARG A 199 20.04 23.13 -26.54
N ALA A 200 20.13 22.12 -27.41
CA ALA A 200 21.08 22.08 -28.51
C ALA A 200 20.52 21.26 -29.67
N THR A 201 20.97 21.57 -30.88
CA THR A 201 20.51 20.90 -32.10
C THR A 201 21.70 20.51 -32.95
N TYR A 202 21.72 19.26 -33.42
CA TYR A 202 22.80 18.69 -34.20
C TYR A 202 22.28 18.27 -35.57
N ASP A 203 22.92 18.82 -36.61
CA ASP A 203 22.63 18.50 -38.01
C ASP A 203 23.36 17.22 -38.41
N LEU A 204 22.60 16.15 -38.68
CA LEU A 204 23.14 14.83 -39.01
C LEU A 204 23.69 14.74 -40.44
N THR A 205 23.57 15.82 -41.24
CA THR A 205 24.27 15.92 -42.53
C THR A 205 25.76 16.24 -42.37
N GLN A 206 26.17 16.61 -41.15
CA GLN A 206 27.56 16.89 -40.80
C GLN A 206 28.06 15.85 -39.77
N PRO A 207 29.39 15.64 -39.66
CA PRO A 207 29.94 14.81 -38.59
C PRO A 207 29.52 15.33 -37.22
N LEU A 208 29.01 14.44 -36.36
CA LEU A 208 28.58 14.81 -35.01
C LEU A 208 29.78 15.23 -34.15
N PRO A 209 29.77 16.43 -33.54
CA PRO A 209 30.80 16.84 -32.60
C PRO A 209 30.58 16.14 -31.25
N LEU A 210 31.06 14.89 -31.13
CA LEU A 210 30.75 14.01 -30.00
C LEU A 210 31.18 14.57 -28.64
N ALA A 211 32.34 15.24 -28.57
CA ALA A 211 32.82 15.86 -27.35
C ALA A 211 31.94 17.04 -26.91
N GLU A 212 31.48 17.86 -27.87
CA GLU A 212 30.56 18.97 -27.60
C GLU A 212 29.19 18.45 -27.17
N LEU A 213 28.66 17.44 -27.85
CA LEU A 213 27.38 16.83 -27.50
C LEU A 213 27.38 16.21 -26.11
N GLN A 214 28.43 15.44 -25.78
CA GLN A 214 28.57 14.87 -24.45
C GLN A 214 28.63 15.97 -23.39
N GLN A 215 29.39 17.05 -23.64
CA GLN A 215 29.45 18.17 -22.71
C GLN A 215 28.11 18.89 -22.54
N ASP A 216 27.38 19.12 -23.64
CA ASP A 216 26.04 19.73 -23.60
C ASP A 216 25.05 18.83 -22.85
N LEU A 217 25.13 17.51 -23.03
CA LEU A 217 24.33 16.55 -22.27
C LEU A 217 24.69 16.59 -20.78
N ASP A 218 25.97 16.61 -20.45
CA ASP A 218 26.45 16.70 -19.07
C ASP A 218 25.99 17.99 -18.39
N ASP A 219 25.97 19.10 -19.12
CA ASP A 219 25.45 20.38 -18.62
C ASP A 219 23.95 20.30 -18.30
N VAL A 220 23.16 19.63 -19.15
CA VAL A 220 21.73 19.41 -18.89
C VAL A 220 21.54 18.47 -17.70
N ILE A 221 22.41 17.47 -17.57
CA ILE A 221 22.43 16.56 -16.41
C ILE A 221 22.82 17.32 -15.13
N ASP A 222 23.75 18.26 -15.17
CA ASP A 222 24.11 19.05 -14.00
C ASP A 222 22.93 19.92 -13.52
N ILE A 223 22.26 20.60 -14.46
CA ILE A 223 21.04 21.37 -14.16
C ILE A 223 19.95 20.43 -13.62
N TYR A 224 19.81 19.26 -14.22
CA TYR A 224 18.84 18.27 -13.77
C TYR A 224 19.14 17.75 -12.37
N SER A 225 20.40 17.44 -12.08
CA SER A 225 20.86 17.04 -10.75
C SER A 225 20.69 18.17 -9.73
N GLN A 226 20.81 19.43 -10.12
CA GLN A 226 20.46 20.56 -9.26
C GLN A 226 18.96 20.68 -9.05
N VAL A 227 18.14 20.49 -10.08
CA VAL A 227 16.67 20.44 -9.93
C VAL A 227 16.27 19.27 -9.03
N LEU A 228 16.98 18.16 -9.06
CA LEU A 228 16.80 17.05 -8.12
C LEU A 228 17.32 17.41 -6.71
N ALA A 229 18.49 18.03 -6.59
CA ALA A 229 19.15 18.33 -5.31
C ALA A 229 18.61 19.55 -4.55
N VAL A 230 18.07 20.56 -5.24
CA VAL A 230 17.32 21.68 -4.61
C VAL A 230 16.04 21.15 -3.98
N ASN A 231 15.51 20.03 -4.48
CA ASN A 231 14.45 19.28 -3.80
C ASN A 231 14.97 18.32 -2.71
N ASP A 232 16.27 18.06 -2.60
CA ASP A 232 16.89 17.27 -1.52
C ASP A 232 17.39 18.14 -0.33
N GLY A 233 17.51 19.47 -0.52
CA GLY A 233 18.11 20.42 0.43
C GLY A 233 17.12 21.22 1.30
N GLU A 234 15.83 21.19 0.97
CA GLU A 234 14.77 21.41 1.96
C GLU A 234 14.63 20.10 2.75
N GLU A 235 14.41 20.16 4.07
CA GLU A 235 14.06 18.98 4.88
C GLU A 235 13.12 18.09 4.07
N PHE A 236 13.54 16.86 3.76
CA PHE A 236 12.79 15.92 2.92
C PHE A 236 11.28 16.11 3.11
N PRO A 237 10.51 16.55 2.10
CA PRO A 237 9.27 15.84 1.89
C PRO A 237 9.71 14.42 1.59
N GLU A 238 9.16 13.46 2.33
CA GLU A 238 9.23 12.06 1.96
C GLU A 238 8.97 11.90 0.45
N VAL A 239 9.32 10.74 -0.12
CA VAL A 239 8.62 10.27 -1.32
C VAL A 239 7.17 10.70 -1.17
N ILE A 240 6.70 11.66 -1.98
CA ILE A 240 5.28 11.99 -2.00
C ILE A 240 4.62 10.80 -2.73
N GLU A 241 4.58 9.64 -2.07
CA GLU A 241 3.32 8.93 -1.87
C GLU A 241 2.31 10.06 -1.63
N PRO A 242 1.27 10.14 -2.49
CA PRO A 242 0.45 11.34 -2.64
C PRO A 242 0.32 12.00 -1.28
N GLU A 243 0.79 13.23 -1.13
CA GLU A 243 0.52 14.03 0.06
C GLU A 243 -0.99 13.97 0.12
N GLN A 244 -1.49 13.06 0.98
CA GLN A 244 -2.75 13.28 1.60
C GLN A 244 -2.47 14.57 2.30
N SER A 245 -3.10 15.63 1.82
CA SER A 245 -3.22 16.83 2.61
C SER A 245 -3.37 16.38 4.07
N ASP A 246 -2.48 16.81 4.96
CA ASP A 246 -2.65 16.57 6.40
C ASP A 246 -3.99 17.14 6.88
N GLU A 247 -4.63 17.98 6.06
CA GLU A 247 -6.05 18.27 6.16
C GLU A 247 -6.88 16.97 6.16
N PRO A 248 -7.57 16.68 7.27
CA PRO A 248 -8.48 15.56 7.33
C PRO A 248 -9.52 15.69 6.22
N LEU A 249 -9.61 14.68 5.36
CA LEU A 249 -10.66 14.60 4.36
C LEU A 249 -12.04 14.65 5.03
N PRO A 250 -13.09 15.13 4.33
CA PRO A 250 -14.42 15.21 4.89
C PRO A 250 -14.92 13.83 5.32
N VAL A 251 -15.47 13.79 6.53
CA VAL A 251 -15.95 12.58 7.21
C VAL A 251 -17.43 12.77 7.53
N ARG A 252 -18.23 11.77 7.19
CA ARG A 252 -19.64 11.67 7.58
C ARG A 252 -19.81 10.45 8.48
N ALA A 253 -19.72 10.68 9.80
CA ALA A 253 -19.81 9.64 10.82
C ALA A 253 -21.27 9.22 11.09
N ASP A 254 -21.88 8.55 10.10
CA ASP A 254 -23.20 7.93 10.23
C ASP A 254 -23.10 6.41 9.99
N LEU A 255 -22.98 5.67 11.09
CA LEU A 255 -22.84 4.21 11.06
C LEU A 255 -24.05 3.53 10.42
N ARG A 256 -25.25 4.03 10.71
CA ARG A 256 -26.50 3.43 10.24
C ARG A 256 -26.63 3.60 8.74
N GLU A 257 -26.41 4.82 8.23
CA GLU A 257 -26.45 5.09 6.80
C GLU A 257 -25.39 4.28 6.05
N ALA A 258 -24.17 4.19 6.57
CA ALA A 258 -23.11 3.37 5.98
C ALA A 258 -23.51 1.87 5.89
N ILE A 259 -24.15 1.34 6.92
CA ILE A 259 -24.65 -0.04 6.93
C ILE A 259 -25.81 -0.24 5.95
N GLU A 260 -26.78 0.67 5.91
CA GLU A 260 -27.94 0.60 5.02
C GLU A 260 -27.52 0.70 3.54
N THR A 261 -26.58 1.60 3.23
CA THR A 261 -26.03 1.76 1.88
C THR A 261 -25.22 0.54 1.44
N PHE A 262 -24.37 -0.03 2.31
CA PHE A 262 -23.66 -1.27 2.00
C PHE A 262 -24.62 -2.47 1.88
N SER A 263 -25.59 -2.62 2.78
CA SER A 263 -26.62 -3.67 2.71
C SER A 263 -27.36 -3.63 1.37
N THR A 264 -27.74 -2.43 0.92
CA THR A 264 -28.38 -2.24 -0.38
C THR A 264 -27.44 -2.61 -1.54
N ALA A 265 -26.19 -2.14 -1.51
CA ALA A 265 -25.19 -2.48 -2.52
C ALA A 265 -24.95 -4.00 -2.60
N LEU A 266 -24.90 -4.68 -1.45
CA LEU A 266 -24.73 -6.12 -1.35
C LEU A 266 -25.90 -6.87 -2.00
N ARG A 267 -27.15 -6.45 -1.75
CA ARG A 267 -28.33 -7.03 -2.42
C ARG A 267 -28.28 -6.84 -3.94
N VAL A 268 -27.91 -5.66 -4.40
CA VAL A 268 -27.80 -5.32 -5.84
C VAL A 268 -26.70 -6.15 -6.51
N SER A 269 -25.61 -6.40 -5.79
CA SER A 269 -24.51 -7.27 -6.24
C SER A 269 -24.90 -8.74 -6.41
N GLY A 270 -26.11 -9.13 -5.98
CA GLY A 270 -26.62 -10.51 -6.06
C GLY A 270 -26.30 -11.37 -4.83
N VAL A 271 -25.70 -10.80 -3.78
CA VAL A 271 -25.41 -11.51 -2.52
C VAL A 271 -26.50 -11.20 -1.50
N LYS A 272 -27.22 -12.24 -1.04
CA LYS A 272 -28.35 -12.12 -0.11
C LYS A 272 -28.28 -13.23 0.92
N PHE A 273 -28.77 -12.95 2.13
CA PHE A 273 -28.73 -13.88 3.27
C PHE A 273 -30.13 -14.06 3.88
N GLY A 274 -31.13 -14.22 3.00
CA GLY A 274 -32.53 -14.40 3.37
C GLY A 274 -33.08 -13.29 4.25
N ASP A 275 -33.96 -13.67 5.18
CA ASP A 275 -34.65 -12.78 6.12
C ASP A 275 -33.68 -12.13 7.14
N HIS A 276 -32.50 -12.72 7.32
CA HIS A 276 -31.49 -12.24 8.26
C HIS A 276 -30.48 -11.28 7.64
N HIS A 277 -30.65 -10.90 6.38
CA HIS A 277 -29.67 -10.11 5.62
C HIS A 277 -29.25 -8.82 6.32
N ASP A 278 -30.19 -7.94 6.67
CA ASP A 278 -29.86 -6.66 7.32
C ASP A 278 -29.21 -6.90 8.68
N GLY A 279 -29.79 -7.80 9.48
CA GLY A 279 -29.26 -8.12 10.80
C GLY A 279 -27.83 -8.67 10.76
N LEU A 280 -27.48 -9.46 9.73
CA LEU A 280 -26.13 -9.98 9.51
C LEU A 280 -25.17 -8.87 9.08
N VAL A 281 -25.57 -8.03 8.11
CA VAL A 281 -24.75 -6.93 7.62
C VAL A 281 -24.47 -5.90 8.71
N THR A 282 -25.50 -5.51 9.47
CA THR A 282 -25.35 -4.65 10.65
C THR A 282 -24.34 -5.23 11.62
N SER A 283 -24.50 -6.52 11.98
CA SER A 283 -23.59 -7.17 12.92
C SER A 283 -22.17 -7.22 12.37
N PHE A 284 -21.98 -7.54 11.09
CA PHE A 284 -20.68 -7.67 10.44
C PHE A 284 -19.90 -6.35 10.45
N ILE A 285 -20.52 -5.24 10.02
CA ILE A 285 -19.86 -3.92 10.03
C ILE A 285 -19.62 -3.46 11.46
N SER A 286 -20.62 -3.55 12.36
CA SER A 286 -20.43 -3.17 13.76
C SER A 286 -19.31 -3.98 14.42
N SER A 287 -19.14 -5.27 14.09
CA SER A 287 -18.03 -6.08 14.57
C SER A 287 -16.66 -5.59 14.07
N LEU A 288 -16.53 -5.19 12.80
CA LEU A 288 -15.29 -4.65 12.24
C LEU A 288 -14.92 -3.30 12.87
N VAL A 289 -15.92 -2.44 13.07
CA VAL A 289 -15.76 -1.14 13.73
C VAL A 289 -15.47 -1.29 15.23
N THR A 290 -15.97 -2.35 15.86
CA THR A 290 -15.63 -2.69 17.26
C THR A 290 -14.18 -3.15 17.38
N LYS A 291 -13.74 -4.03 16.47
CA LYS A 291 -12.42 -4.64 16.49
C LYS A 291 -12.01 -5.09 15.08
N PRO A 292 -10.77 -4.80 14.63
CA PRO A 292 -10.38 -4.95 13.23
C PRO A 292 -10.10 -6.41 12.80
N LEU A 293 -10.68 -7.42 13.47
CA LEU A 293 -10.56 -8.84 13.11
C LEU A 293 -11.90 -9.56 13.20
N VAL A 294 -12.36 -10.06 12.06
CA VAL A 294 -13.57 -10.88 11.95
C VAL A 294 -13.25 -12.23 11.31
N ILE A 295 -13.81 -13.31 11.84
CA ILE A 295 -13.71 -14.66 11.29
C ILE A 295 -15.09 -15.10 10.79
N LEU A 296 -15.16 -15.51 9.53
CA LEU A 296 -16.37 -16.02 8.90
C LEU A 296 -16.23 -17.54 8.71
N THR A 297 -16.99 -18.31 9.48
CA THR A 297 -17.04 -19.77 9.40
C THR A 297 -18.35 -20.25 8.78
N GLY A 298 -18.36 -21.41 8.11
CA GLY A 298 -19.55 -21.97 7.49
C GLY A 298 -19.22 -22.98 6.40
N LEU A 299 -20.25 -23.61 5.84
CA LEU A 299 -20.12 -24.51 4.68
C LEU A 299 -19.56 -23.78 3.46
N SER A 300 -18.90 -24.50 2.57
CA SER A 300 -18.50 -23.93 1.27
C SER A 300 -19.71 -23.38 0.50
N GLY A 301 -19.53 -22.24 -0.18
CA GLY A 301 -20.61 -21.60 -0.93
C GLY A 301 -21.67 -20.85 -0.11
N SER A 302 -21.51 -20.69 1.21
CA SER A 302 -22.47 -19.97 2.06
C SER A 302 -22.40 -18.42 2.00
N GLY A 303 -21.54 -17.87 1.14
CA GLY A 303 -21.41 -16.43 0.92
C GLY A 303 -20.40 -15.70 1.80
N LYS A 304 -19.60 -16.41 2.61
CA LYS A 304 -18.55 -15.88 3.51
C LYS A 304 -17.54 -15.00 2.78
N THR A 305 -16.86 -15.56 1.79
CA THR A 305 -15.86 -14.84 0.98
C THR A 305 -16.53 -13.72 0.18
N GLN A 306 -17.79 -13.89 -0.24
CA GLN A 306 -18.51 -12.88 -1.03
C GLN A 306 -18.83 -11.63 -0.21
N ILE A 307 -19.35 -11.72 1.02
CA ILE A 307 -19.62 -10.50 1.81
C ILE A 307 -18.33 -9.69 2.07
N ALA A 308 -17.21 -10.37 2.35
CA ALA A 308 -15.92 -9.72 2.57
C ALA A 308 -15.41 -9.03 1.29
N ILE A 309 -15.43 -9.71 0.14
CA ILE A 309 -15.02 -9.13 -1.15
C ILE A 309 -15.90 -7.92 -1.49
N ARG A 310 -17.22 -8.05 -1.36
CA ARG A 310 -18.17 -6.98 -1.67
C ARG A 310 -18.00 -5.79 -0.75
N PHE A 311 -17.68 -6.03 0.52
CA PHE A 311 -17.35 -4.95 1.45
C PHE A 311 -16.07 -4.23 1.03
N GLY A 312 -15.00 -4.95 0.72
CA GLY A 312 -13.76 -4.36 0.23
C GLY A 312 -13.91 -3.56 -1.07
N GLU A 313 -14.72 -4.03 -2.01
CA GLU A 313 -15.08 -3.27 -3.22
C GLU A 313 -15.89 -2.00 -2.91
N TRP A 314 -16.80 -2.09 -1.94
CA TRP A 314 -17.60 -0.95 -1.49
C TRP A 314 -16.76 0.12 -0.77
N LEU A 315 -15.67 -0.27 -0.07
CA LEU A 315 -14.72 0.71 0.50
C LEU A 315 -14.06 1.57 -0.58
N GLY A 316 -13.83 1.01 -1.76
CA GLY A 316 -13.33 1.74 -2.91
C GLY A 316 -12.31 0.97 -3.73
N LYS A 317 -11.73 1.64 -4.74
CA LYS A 317 -10.74 1.05 -5.62
C LYS A 317 -9.43 0.74 -4.86
N ASP A 318 -8.87 -0.44 -5.11
CA ASP A 318 -7.61 -0.92 -4.54
C ASP A 318 -7.56 -0.91 -3.00
N ARG A 319 -8.75 -1.05 -2.36
CA ARG A 319 -8.95 -1.13 -0.89
C ARG A 319 -9.08 -2.57 -0.37
N LEU A 320 -8.99 -3.56 -1.25
CA LEU A 320 -9.13 -4.98 -0.94
C LEU A 320 -7.90 -5.75 -1.41
N HIS A 321 -7.35 -6.58 -0.55
CA HIS A 321 -6.42 -7.63 -0.93
C HIS A 321 -6.93 -8.99 -0.46
N VAL A 322 -6.99 -9.96 -1.38
CA VAL A 322 -7.38 -11.34 -1.06
C VAL A 322 -6.11 -12.20 -1.08
N ALA A 323 -5.71 -12.66 0.09
CA ALA A 323 -4.60 -13.59 0.26
C ALA A 323 -5.16 -14.99 0.49
N ALA A 324 -4.93 -15.89 -0.46
CA ALA A 324 -5.22 -17.31 -0.29
C ALA A 324 -4.16 -17.91 0.64
N VAL A 325 -4.57 -18.32 1.84
CA VAL A 325 -3.69 -19.00 2.78
C VAL A 325 -3.35 -20.37 2.21
N ARG A 326 -2.09 -20.78 2.37
CA ARG A 326 -1.60 -22.06 1.86
C ARG A 326 -1.06 -22.92 3.01
N PRO A 327 -1.05 -24.26 2.87
CA PRO A 327 -0.56 -25.15 3.92
C PRO A 327 0.91 -24.92 4.31
N ASP A 328 1.72 -24.33 3.42
CA ASP A 328 3.13 -24.01 3.64
C ASP A 328 3.35 -22.75 4.48
N TRP A 329 2.29 -22.07 4.94
CA TRP A 329 2.39 -20.90 5.82
C TRP A 329 2.73 -21.31 7.26
N THR A 330 4.01 -21.58 7.50
CA THR A 330 4.49 -22.09 8.80
C THR A 330 4.92 -21.02 9.79
N GLY A 331 5.12 -19.77 9.35
CA GLY A 331 5.64 -18.65 10.13
C GLY A 331 5.24 -17.30 9.57
N ALA A 332 5.63 -16.22 10.27
CA ALA A 332 5.23 -14.84 9.97
C ALA A 332 5.73 -14.34 8.61
N GLU A 333 6.76 -14.98 8.05
CA GLU A 333 7.37 -14.64 6.76
C GLU A 333 6.36 -14.70 5.60
N ALA A 334 5.32 -15.54 5.73
CA ALA A 334 4.25 -15.62 4.74
C ALA A 334 3.43 -14.32 4.64
N LEU A 335 3.31 -13.57 5.74
CA LEU A 335 2.62 -12.29 5.79
C LEU A 335 3.55 -11.10 5.75
N PHE A 336 4.73 -11.17 6.38
CA PHE A 336 5.65 -10.05 6.59
C PHE A 336 6.97 -10.16 5.82
N GLY A 337 7.16 -11.22 5.06
CA GLY A 337 8.38 -11.40 4.29
C GLY A 337 9.61 -11.63 5.17
N TYR A 338 10.78 -11.51 4.55
CA TYR A 338 12.06 -11.72 5.21
C TYR A 338 13.19 -10.99 4.48
N GLU A 339 14.32 -10.77 5.17
CA GLU A 339 15.54 -10.24 4.56
C GLU A 339 16.11 -11.21 3.51
N ASP A 340 16.30 -10.72 2.29
CA ASP A 340 16.89 -11.46 1.19
C ASP A 340 18.40 -11.14 1.08
N ALA A 341 19.21 -12.01 1.68
CA ALA A 341 20.66 -11.88 1.67
C ALA A 341 21.30 -12.12 0.28
N LEU A 342 20.56 -12.61 -0.72
CA LEU A 342 21.08 -12.83 -2.07
C LEU A 342 21.02 -11.58 -2.95
N LYS A 343 20.23 -10.58 -2.54
CA LYS A 343 20.07 -9.31 -3.26
C LYS A 343 21.05 -8.26 -2.78
N ARG A 344 21.37 -7.30 -3.65
CA ARG A 344 22.37 -6.26 -3.42
C ARG A 344 21.98 -5.36 -2.23
N GLU A 345 22.91 -5.22 -1.30
CA GLU A 345 22.83 -4.28 -0.17
C GLU A 345 23.09 -2.84 -0.66
N LEU A 346 22.30 -1.89 -0.15
CA LEU A 346 22.48 -0.45 -0.39
C LEU A 346 22.50 0.26 0.97
N ASP A 347 23.52 1.08 1.20
CA ASP A 347 23.69 1.88 2.43
C ASP A 347 23.57 1.09 3.75
N GLY A 348 24.14 -0.11 3.81
CA GLY A 348 24.04 -0.95 5.03
C GLY A 348 22.69 -1.65 5.21
N ARG A 349 21.74 -1.48 4.27
CA ARG A 349 20.37 -2.00 4.35
C ARG A 349 20.17 -3.13 3.35
N ARG A 350 19.83 -4.31 3.87
CA ARG A 350 19.52 -5.50 3.07
C ARG A 350 18.19 -5.35 2.37
N ALA A 351 18.11 -5.93 1.17
CA ALA A 351 16.85 -6.07 0.47
C ALA A 351 15.93 -7.06 1.18
N TRP A 352 14.63 -6.90 1.00
CA TRP A 352 13.59 -7.76 1.54
C TRP A 352 12.84 -8.47 0.42
N THR A 353 12.43 -9.70 0.70
CA THR A 353 11.38 -10.37 -0.07
C THR A 353 10.05 -10.03 0.59
N VAL A 354 9.26 -9.20 -0.09
CA VAL A 354 7.97 -8.69 0.39
C VAL A 354 6.83 -9.44 -0.30
N PRO A 355 6.01 -10.21 0.44
CA PRO A 355 4.83 -10.85 -0.12
C PRO A 355 3.71 -9.84 -0.32
N ALA A 356 2.76 -10.14 -1.22
CA ALA A 356 1.67 -9.22 -1.56
C ALA A 356 0.81 -8.75 -0.36
N PRO A 357 0.55 -9.56 0.69
CA PRO A 357 -0.11 -9.08 1.90
C PRO A 357 0.68 -7.97 2.62
N LEU A 358 2.01 -8.08 2.73
CA LEU A 358 2.83 -7.04 3.36
C LEU A 358 2.82 -5.75 2.55
N GLU A 359 2.98 -5.84 1.23
CA GLU A 359 2.91 -4.68 0.34
C GLU A 359 1.56 -3.95 0.50
N PHE A 360 0.47 -4.69 0.62
CA PHE A 360 -0.86 -4.13 0.88
C PHE A 360 -0.97 -3.48 2.27
N ILE A 361 -0.39 -4.08 3.31
CA ILE A 361 -0.35 -3.51 4.67
C ILE A 361 0.45 -2.20 4.68
N LEU A 362 1.61 -2.16 4.00
CA LEU A 362 2.43 -0.96 3.88
C LEU A 362 1.70 0.15 3.11
N LYS A 363 0.97 -0.21 2.05
CA LYS A 363 0.08 0.73 1.35
C LYS A 363 -1.01 1.30 2.28
N ALA A 364 -1.59 0.49 3.16
CA ALA A 364 -2.56 0.97 4.14
C ALA A 364 -1.91 1.92 5.17
N ALA A 365 -0.67 1.63 5.59
CA ALA A 365 0.10 2.50 6.48
C ALA A 365 0.39 3.87 5.86
N ALA A 366 0.68 3.92 4.56
CA ALA A 366 0.92 5.13 3.79
C ALA A 366 -0.36 5.95 3.48
N ASP A 367 -1.54 5.41 3.75
CA ASP A 367 -2.83 6.01 3.41
C ASP A 367 -3.78 5.91 4.62
N PRO A 368 -3.48 6.61 5.73
CA PRO A 368 -4.19 6.46 6.99
C PRO A 368 -5.64 6.96 6.95
N GLN A 369 -5.98 7.85 6.02
CA GLN A 369 -7.31 8.46 5.94
C GLN A 369 -8.38 7.57 5.27
N HIS A 370 -8.00 6.43 4.66
CA HIS A 370 -8.94 5.52 4.00
C HIS A 370 -8.87 4.11 4.60
N PRO A 371 -10.01 3.42 4.78
CA PRO A 371 -10.03 2.04 5.27
C PRO A 371 -9.58 1.04 4.20
N TYR A 372 -8.89 -0.01 4.64
CA TYR A 372 -8.40 -1.13 3.85
C TYR A 372 -8.88 -2.45 4.44
N LEU A 373 -9.14 -3.44 3.57
CA LEU A 373 -9.56 -4.78 3.94
C LEU A 373 -8.58 -5.83 3.44
N LEU A 374 -7.93 -6.53 4.37
CA LEU A 374 -7.16 -7.74 4.10
C LEU A 374 -8.04 -8.97 4.34
N LEU A 375 -8.33 -9.70 3.27
CA LEU A 375 -9.07 -10.96 3.31
C LEU A 375 -8.11 -12.14 3.29
N LEU A 376 -8.06 -12.91 4.37
CA LEU A 376 -7.33 -14.17 4.46
C LEU A 376 -8.30 -15.32 4.15
N ASP A 377 -8.28 -15.78 2.89
CA ASP A 377 -9.17 -16.83 2.41
C ASP A 377 -8.65 -18.21 2.84
N GLU A 378 -9.55 -19.05 3.37
CA GLU A 378 -9.23 -20.34 3.98
C GLU A 378 -8.15 -20.25 5.06
N MET A 379 -8.32 -19.29 5.97
CA MET A 379 -7.37 -18.96 7.03
C MET A 379 -6.93 -20.20 7.83
N ASN A 380 -7.84 -21.16 8.04
CA ASN A 380 -7.59 -22.38 8.80
C ASN A 380 -6.81 -23.49 8.05
N LEU A 381 -6.40 -23.25 6.80
CA LEU A 381 -5.60 -24.20 6.04
C LEU A 381 -4.16 -24.32 6.58
N ALA A 382 -3.69 -23.31 7.31
CA ALA A 382 -2.44 -23.32 8.05
C ALA A 382 -2.66 -23.05 9.54
N HIS A 383 -1.65 -23.30 10.37
CA HIS A 383 -1.68 -22.98 11.79
C HIS A 383 -1.69 -21.45 11.99
N VAL A 384 -2.88 -20.86 12.12
CA VAL A 384 -3.09 -19.40 12.22
C VAL A 384 -2.25 -18.77 13.32
N GLU A 385 -2.12 -19.43 14.47
CA GLU A 385 -1.33 -18.92 15.58
C GLU A 385 0.18 -18.82 15.31
N ARG A 386 0.70 -19.39 14.21
CA ARG A 386 2.11 -19.30 13.84
C ARG A 386 2.35 -18.13 12.90
N TYR A 387 1.69 -18.12 11.75
CA TYR A 387 1.93 -17.07 10.76
C TYR A 387 1.27 -15.73 11.13
N PHE A 388 0.24 -15.76 11.98
CA PHE A 388 -0.53 -14.58 12.39
C PHE A 388 -0.15 -14.08 13.79
N ALA A 389 0.85 -14.67 14.43
CA ALA A 389 1.22 -14.37 15.82
C ALA A 389 1.51 -12.88 16.06
N ASP A 390 2.34 -12.28 15.20
CA ASP A 390 2.77 -10.89 15.32
C ASP A 390 1.63 -9.90 15.08
N VAL A 391 0.69 -10.24 14.19
CA VAL A 391 -0.55 -9.45 13.99
C VAL A 391 -1.40 -9.50 15.27
N LEU A 392 -1.62 -10.68 15.84
CA LEU A 392 -2.41 -10.82 17.07
C LEU A 392 -1.78 -10.08 18.25
N SER A 393 -0.44 -10.08 18.34
CA SER A 393 0.32 -9.37 19.36
C SER A 393 0.28 -7.84 19.16
N GLY A 394 0.52 -7.37 17.93
CA GLY A 394 0.51 -5.95 17.57
C GLY A 394 -0.88 -5.32 17.76
N MET A 395 -1.94 -6.02 17.35
CA MET A 395 -3.34 -5.58 17.55
C MET A 395 -3.70 -5.37 19.03
N GLU A 396 -3.07 -6.13 19.94
CA GLU A 396 -3.38 -6.10 21.37
C GLU A 396 -2.55 -5.08 22.13
N SER A 397 -1.26 -5.00 21.80
CA SER A 397 -0.30 -4.17 22.53
C SER A 397 -0.13 -2.78 21.94
N GLY A 398 -0.58 -2.56 20.69
CA GLY A 398 -0.29 -1.37 19.90
C GLY A 398 1.20 -1.22 19.56
N GLN A 399 2.04 -2.21 19.88
CA GLN A 399 3.47 -2.14 19.63
C GLN A 399 3.78 -2.33 18.14
N PRO A 400 4.85 -1.70 17.63
CA PRO A 400 5.32 -1.93 16.27
C PRO A 400 5.58 -3.41 15.98
N CYS A 401 5.04 -3.92 14.89
CA CYS A 401 5.22 -5.32 14.47
C CYS A 401 5.41 -5.49 12.95
N ILE A 402 5.03 -4.50 12.15
CA ILE A 402 5.17 -4.52 10.69
C ILE A 402 6.56 -3.99 10.34
N PRO A 403 7.37 -4.67 9.50
CA PRO A 403 8.65 -4.13 9.07
C PRO A 403 8.44 -2.83 8.27
N ASN A 404 9.14 -1.76 8.63
CA ASN A 404 8.98 -0.44 8.02
C ASN A 404 9.75 -0.34 6.70
N LEU A 405 9.18 -0.94 5.65
CA LEU A 405 9.83 -1.06 4.35
C LEU A 405 9.33 0.01 3.39
N HIS A 406 10.24 0.49 2.55
CA HIS A 406 9.92 1.26 1.36
C HIS A 406 10.52 0.56 0.15
N LYS A 407 9.88 0.75 -0.99
CA LYS A 407 10.35 0.20 -2.25
C LYS A 407 11.34 1.19 -2.87
N GLY A 408 12.60 0.79 -2.99
CA GLY A 408 13.64 1.59 -3.63
C GLY A 408 13.47 1.66 -5.14
N THR A 409 14.23 2.56 -5.77
CA THR A 409 14.20 2.81 -7.22
C THR A 409 14.76 1.64 -8.07
N ASP A 410 15.43 0.69 -7.42
CA ASP A 410 15.89 -0.59 -7.97
C ASP A 410 14.85 -1.72 -7.85
N ASP A 411 13.59 -1.39 -7.54
CA ASP A 411 12.46 -2.32 -7.35
C ASP A 411 12.65 -3.26 -6.13
N CYS A 412 13.64 -3.00 -5.28
CA CYS A 412 13.91 -3.78 -4.07
C CYS A 412 13.37 -3.07 -2.82
N TRP A 413 12.70 -3.83 -1.97
CA TRP A 413 12.21 -3.33 -0.68
C TRP A 413 13.35 -3.29 0.34
N ARG A 414 13.44 -2.20 1.10
CA ARG A 414 14.43 -2.02 2.19
C ARG A 414 13.82 -1.27 3.35
N LEU A 415 14.42 -1.39 4.53
CA LEU A 415 14.03 -0.57 5.68
C LEU A 415 14.19 0.92 5.37
N LYS A 416 13.20 1.74 5.77
CA LYS A 416 13.30 3.21 5.68
C LYS A 416 14.54 3.69 6.44
N ALA A 417 15.38 4.52 5.81
CA ALA A 417 16.56 5.08 6.47
C ALA A 417 16.14 6.13 7.50
N GLY A 418 16.81 6.17 8.66
CA GLY A 418 16.53 7.15 9.71
C GLY A 418 15.19 6.97 10.44
N ALA A 419 14.42 5.92 10.13
CA ALA A 419 13.14 5.62 10.76
C ALA A 419 13.22 4.34 11.61
N ASP A 420 12.20 4.12 12.45
CA ASP A 420 12.05 2.89 13.20
C ASP A 420 11.97 1.68 12.27
N LYS A 421 12.61 0.57 12.66
CA LYS A 421 12.64 -0.67 11.85
C LYS A 421 11.26 -1.30 11.68
N GLN A 422 10.34 -1.02 12.59
CA GLN A 422 8.99 -1.53 12.59
C GLN A 422 8.00 -0.39 12.83
N ILE A 423 6.81 -0.54 12.27
CA ILE A 423 5.64 0.33 12.50
C ILE A 423 4.50 -0.49 13.11
N PRO A 424 3.57 0.15 13.85
CA PRO A 424 2.36 -0.52 14.34
C PRO A 424 1.49 -1.00 13.17
N LEU A 425 0.57 -1.93 13.46
CA LEU A 425 -0.46 -2.30 12.51
C LEU A 425 -1.30 -1.05 12.16
N PRO A 426 -1.54 -0.76 10.86
CA PRO A 426 -2.29 0.43 10.48
C PRO A 426 -3.70 0.43 11.08
N ALA A 427 -4.10 1.54 11.72
CA ALA A 427 -5.40 1.65 12.39
C ALA A 427 -6.60 1.63 11.40
N ASN A 428 -6.32 1.84 10.12
CA ASN A 428 -7.25 1.77 9.00
C ASN A 428 -7.31 0.40 8.32
N LEU A 429 -6.57 -0.60 8.81
CA LEU A 429 -6.58 -1.96 8.27
C LEU A 429 -7.56 -2.85 9.04
N TRP A 430 -8.58 -3.34 8.34
CA TRP A 430 -9.45 -4.41 8.80
C TRP A 430 -9.03 -5.75 8.21
N ILE A 431 -9.16 -6.81 9.01
CA ILE A 431 -8.80 -8.17 8.60
C ILE A 431 -10.02 -9.07 8.72
N VAL A 432 -10.32 -9.79 7.64
CA VAL A 432 -11.36 -10.82 7.61
C VAL A 432 -10.72 -12.16 7.26
N GLY A 433 -10.93 -13.17 8.09
CA GLY A 433 -10.54 -14.55 7.81
C GLY A 433 -11.75 -15.40 7.42
N THR A 434 -11.68 -16.17 6.34
CA THR A 434 -12.72 -17.16 6.01
C THR A 434 -12.28 -18.55 6.43
N VAL A 435 -13.24 -19.35 6.86
CA VAL A 435 -13.01 -20.67 7.45
C VAL A 435 -14.00 -21.64 6.83
N ASN A 436 -13.49 -22.66 6.17
CA ASN A 436 -14.29 -23.78 5.72
C ASN A 436 -14.33 -24.83 6.82
N ILE A 437 -15.55 -25.27 7.15
CA ILE A 437 -15.83 -26.29 8.18
C ILE A 437 -15.53 -27.70 7.65
N ASP A 438 -15.50 -27.85 6.32
CA ASP A 438 -15.41 -29.14 5.64
C ASP A 438 -13.92 -29.49 5.38
N GLU A 439 -13.48 -30.66 5.86
CA GLU A 439 -12.21 -31.36 5.55
C GLU A 439 -10.85 -30.73 6.03
N THR A 440 -10.04 -31.54 6.72
CA THR A 440 -8.57 -31.39 6.92
C THR A 440 -8.00 -29.99 7.26
N THR A 441 -8.62 -29.26 8.19
CA THR A 441 -8.12 -27.94 8.62
C THR A 441 -7.74 -27.89 10.09
N TYR A 442 -6.95 -26.89 10.47
CA TYR A 442 -6.52 -26.70 11.85
C TYR A 442 -7.60 -25.98 12.66
N MET A 443 -7.89 -26.50 13.85
CA MET A 443 -8.71 -25.77 14.82
C MET A 443 -8.01 -24.48 15.27
N PHE A 444 -8.78 -23.42 15.43
CA PHE A 444 -8.26 -22.18 16.02
C PHE A 444 -7.95 -22.38 17.50
N SER A 445 -6.83 -21.80 17.94
CA SER A 445 -6.56 -21.70 19.36
C SER A 445 -7.44 -20.64 20.02
N PRO A 446 -7.70 -20.74 21.34
CA PRO A 446 -8.41 -19.71 22.10
C PRO A 446 -7.85 -18.31 21.90
N LYS A 447 -6.53 -18.21 21.68
CA LYS A 447 -5.82 -16.95 21.42
C LYS A 447 -6.34 -16.23 20.18
N VAL A 448 -6.68 -16.96 19.12
CA VAL A 448 -7.20 -16.35 17.89
C VAL A 448 -8.66 -15.94 18.09
N LEU A 449 -9.48 -16.85 18.63
CA LEU A 449 -10.92 -16.62 18.80
C LEU A 449 -11.23 -15.53 19.81
N ASP A 450 -10.44 -15.36 20.87
CA ASP A 450 -10.58 -14.25 21.83
C ASP A 450 -10.30 -12.88 21.18
N ARG A 451 -9.50 -12.85 20.11
CA ARG A 451 -9.12 -11.63 19.40
C ARG A 451 -10.00 -11.32 18.19
N ALA A 452 -10.96 -12.18 17.84
CA ALA A 452 -11.83 -12.02 16.69
C ALA A 452 -13.32 -11.92 17.09
N ASN A 453 -14.14 -11.34 16.22
CA ASN A 453 -15.59 -11.60 16.21
C ASN A 453 -15.87 -12.74 15.23
N THR A 454 -16.60 -13.77 15.66
CA THR A 454 -16.83 -14.96 14.82
C THR A 454 -18.28 -15.03 14.33
N PHE A 455 -18.46 -15.23 13.02
CA PHE A 455 -19.76 -15.39 12.38
C PHE A 455 -19.90 -16.78 11.79
N GLU A 456 -21.01 -17.45 12.09
CA GLU A 456 -21.38 -18.73 11.47
C GLU A 456 -22.39 -18.50 10.34
N PHE A 457 -21.96 -18.71 9.10
CA PHE A 457 -22.80 -18.66 7.90
C PHE A 457 -23.42 -20.02 7.64
N ARG A 458 -24.75 -20.04 7.68
CA ARG A 458 -25.56 -21.20 7.32
C ARG A 458 -26.45 -20.81 6.14
N VAL A 459 -26.64 -21.76 5.24
CA VAL A 459 -27.57 -21.60 4.11
C VAL A 459 -28.88 -22.28 4.52
N HIS A 460 -29.95 -21.51 4.68
CA HIS A 460 -31.28 -22.07 4.89
C HIS A 460 -31.88 -22.51 3.56
N SER A 461 -32.76 -23.51 3.58
CA SER A 461 -33.45 -23.97 2.36
C SER A 461 -34.27 -22.85 1.70
N SER A 462 -34.75 -21.88 2.48
CA SER A 462 -35.42 -20.67 2.02
C SER A 462 -34.52 -19.73 1.21
N ASP A 463 -33.20 -19.79 1.41
CA ASP A 463 -32.23 -18.91 0.74
C ASP A 463 -31.88 -19.41 -0.67
N LEU A 464 -32.17 -20.69 -0.96
CA LEU A 464 -31.92 -21.33 -2.25
C LEU A 464 -33.00 -20.90 -3.26
N SER A 465 -32.81 -19.72 -3.84
CA SER A 465 -33.70 -19.14 -4.84
C SER A 465 -33.51 -19.76 -6.23
N THR A 466 -34.63 -19.97 -6.94
CA THR A 466 -34.64 -20.36 -8.35
C THR A 466 -34.13 -19.28 -9.31
N LYS A 467 -33.94 -18.04 -8.82
CA LYS A 467 -33.37 -16.90 -9.55
C LYS A 467 -31.93 -16.63 -9.12
N ALA A 468 -31.10 -17.66 -9.00
CA ALA A 468 -29.69 -17.50 -8.66
C ALA A 468 -28.97 -16.69 -9.75
N ILE A 469 -28.37 -15.57 -9.37
CA ILE A 469 -27.56 -14.71 -10.25
C ILE A 469 -26.11 -14.80 -9.76
N LYS A 470 -25.16 -14.85 -10.69
CA LYS A 470 -23.74 -14.79 -10.33
C LYS A 470 -23.44 -13.44 -9.67
N PRO A 471 -22.79 -13.41 -8.49
CA PRO A 471 -22.43 -12.16 -7.83
C PRO A 471 -21.63 -11.23 -8.75
N GLN A 472 -21.95 -9.94 -8.73
CA GLN A 472 -21.30 -8.87 -9.48
C GLN A 472 -20.53 -7.95 -8.53
N PRO A 473 -19.50 -7.22 -9.00
CA PRO A 473 -18.80 -6.26 -8.16
C PRO A 473 -19.73 -5.19 -7.56
N CYS A 474 -19.50 -4.82 -6.30
CA CYS A 474 -20.18 -3.69 -5.68
C CYS A 474 -19.66 -2.36 -6.27
N VAL A 475 -20.55 -1.38 -6.39
CA VAL A 475 -20.15 0.01 -6.62
C VAL A 475 -19.53 0.56 -5.33
N ALA A 476 -18.48 1.37 -5.46
CA ALA A 476 -17.88 2.05 -4.31
C ALA A 476 -18.93 2.91 -3.58
N GLY A 477 -18.92 2.84 -2.25
CA GLY A 477 -19.73 3.67 -1.39
C GLY A 477 -19.29 5.13 -1.42
N ASP A 478 -20.14 5.99 -0.86
CA ASP A 478 -19.79 7.38 -0.58
C ASP A 478 -18.55 7.41 0.31
N GLN A 479 -17.50 8.07 -0.18
CA GLN A 479 -16.21 8.08 0.49
C GLN A 479 -16.24 8.82 1.83
N GLU A 480 -17.16 9.77 2.04
CA GLU A 480 -17.33 10.43 3.34
C GLU A 480 -17.93 9.47 4.38
N LEU A 481 -18.88 8.61 3.97
CA LEU A 481 -19.44 7.56 4.85
C LEU A 481 -18.43 6.46 5.14
N VAL A 482 -17.67 6.05 4.12
CA VAL A 482 -16.60 5.05 4.27
C VAL A 482 -15.54 5.54 5.26
N ARG A 483 -15.11 6.80 5.16
CA ARG A 483 -14.22 7.44 6.16
C ARG A 483 -14.91 7.63 7.51
N GLY A 484 -16.23 7.85 7.52
CA GLY A 484 -17.09 7.81 8.71
C GLY A 484 -16.91 6.54 9.53
N LEU A 485 -16.99 5.36 8.90
CA LEU A 485 -16.77 4.09 9.59
C LEU A 485 -15.39 4.00 10.25
N LEU A 486 -14.35 4.50 9.56
CA LEU A 486 -12.99 4.52 10.10
C LEU A 486 -12.87 5.46 11.31
N SER A 487 -13.43 6.66 11.21
CA SER A 487 -13.45 7.63 12.31
C SER A 487 -14.14 7.07 13.56
N ILE A 488 -15.27 6.37 13.38
CA ILE A 488 -15.98 5.69 14.48
C ILE A 488 -15.12 4.55 15.06
N ALA A 489 -14.44 3.79 14.21
CA ALA A 489 -13.59 2.67 14.66
C ALA A 489 -12.39 3.16 15.51
N GLN A 490 -11.81 4.31 15.16
CA GLN A 490 -10.67 4.91 15.85
C GLN A 490 -11.04 5.65 17.14
N ASP A 491 -12.31 5.98 17.35
CA ASP A 491 -12.79 6.65 18.56
C ASP A 491 -13.04 5.64 19.71
N ASP A 492 -12.09 5.55 20.65
CA ASP A 492 -12.18 4.74 21.87
C ASP A 492 -13.14 5.30 22.95
N SER A 493 -13.67 6.51 22.82
CA SER A 493 -14.69 7.07 23.70
C SER A 493 -16.11 6.97 23.15
N TRP A 494 -16.30 6.54 21.89
CA TRP A 494 -17.63 6.42 21.24
C TRP A 494 -18.73 5.83 22.13
N HIS A 495 -18.44 4.70 22.79
CA HIS A 495 -19.39 3.98 23.65
C HIS A 495 -19.61 4.66 25.02
N ARG A 496 -18.65 5.47 25.50
CA ARG A 496 -18.77 6.20 26.77
C ARG A 496 -19.64 7.43 26.64
N GLU A 497 -19.57 8.12 25.51
CA GLU A 497 -20.33 9.34 25.25
C GLU A 497 -21.81 9.07 24.97
N ARG A 498 -22.13 7.83 24.59
CA ARG A 498 -23.48 7.37 24.21
C ARG A 498 -24.09 6.38 25.21
N SER A 499 -23.50 6.22 26.39
CA SER A 499 -24.01 5.31 27.42
C SER A 499 -25.36 5.78 27.97
N ASP A 500 -26.33 4.89 28.00
CA ASP A 500 -27.70 5.13 28.48
C ASP A 500 -28.14 4.06 29.51
N ASP A 501 -29.40 4.11 29.95
CA ASP A 501 -29.97 3.13 30.89
C ASP A 501 -29.89 1.68 30.34
N SER A 502 -29.97 1.50 29.02
CA SER A 502 -29.85 0.18 28.37
C SER A 502 -28.45 -0.42 28.54
N THR A 503 -27.42 0.43 28.63
CA THR A 503 -26.04 0.02 28.91
C THR A 503 -25.88 -0.58 30.31
N THR A 504 -26.68 -0.10 31.27
CA THR A 504 -26.70 -0.64 32.64
C THR A 504 -27.32 -2.04 32.66
N GLU A 505 -28.46 -2.22 31.99
CA GLU A 505 -29.12 -3.52 31.90
C GLU A 505 -28.25 -4.53 31.15
N LEU A 506 -27.61 -4.13 30.04
CA LEU A 506 -26.63 -4.94 29.33
C LEU A 506 -25.47 -5.36 30.22
N THR A 507 -24.89 -4.41 30.96
CA THR A 507 -23.79 -4.68 31.90
C THR A 507 -24.20 -5.73 32.93
N GLN A 508 -25.43 -5.65 33.45
CA GLN A 508 -25.97 -6.65 34.36
C GLN A 508 -26.08 -8.04 33.69
N ARG A 509 -26.64 -8.13 32.48
CA ARG A 509 -26.72 -9.40 31.73
C ARG A 509 -25.35 -10.01 31.44
N LEU A 510 -24.36 -9.19 31.09
CA LEU A 510 -23.00 -9.65 30.84
C LEU A 510 -22.31 -10.14 32.13
N ARG A 511 -22.54 -9.47 33.27
CA ARG A 511 -22.04 -9.95 34.58
C ARG A 511 -22.67 -11.28 34.99
N GLN A 512 -23.97 -11.45 34.76
CA GLN A 512 -24.66 -12.72 35.01
C GLN A 512 -24.08 -13.85 34.15
N LEU A 513 -23.84 -13.58 32.86
CA LEU A 513 -23.20 -14.54 31.99
C LEU A 513 -21.76 -14.86 32.44
N HIS A 514 -21.00 -13.85 32.89
CA HIS A 514 -19.67 -14.04 33.47
C HIS A 514 -19.73 -14.95 34.69
N GLU A 515 -20.60 -14.65 35.68
CA GLU A 515 -20.81 -15.47 36.89
C GLU A 515 -21.17 -16.91 36.56
N LEU A 516 -22.03 -17.13 35.56
CA LEU A 516 -22.40 -18.46 35.08
C LEU A 516 -21.19 -19.22 34.53
N LEU A 517 -20.36 -18.57 33.72
CA LEU A 517 -19.18 -19.18 33.11
C LEU A 517 -18.03 -19.41 34.12
N SER A 518 -17.90 -18.56 35.13
CA SER A 518 -16.88 -18.69 36.19
C SER A 518 -16.99 -20.00 36.96
N ARG A 519 -18.20 -20.54 37.12
CA ARG A 519 -18.43 -21.85 37.78
C ARG A 519 -17.73 -23.00 37.08
N TYR A 520 -17.43 -22.83 35.80
CA TYR A 520 -16.81 -23.84 34.96
C TYR A 520 -15.37 -23.49 34.55
N ASN A 521 -14.78 -22.42 35.10
CA ASN A 521 -13.48 -21.88 34.68
C ASN A 521 -13.46 -21.51 33.17
N LEU A 522 -14.56 -20.93 32.68
CA LEU A 522 -14.75 -20.51 31.29
C LEU A 522 -15.08 -19.01 31.18
N GLU A 523 -14.87 -18.26 32.25
CA GLU A 523 -15.11 -16.83 32.32
C GLU A 523 -14.28 -16.03 31.31
N PHE A 524 -14.82 -14.87 30.93
CA PHE A 524 -14.15 -13.94 30.04
C PHE A 524 -13.61 -12.74 30.80
N GLY A 525 -12.43 -12.25 30.41
CA GLY A 525 -11.77 -11.12 31.06
C GLY A 525 -12.30 -9.75 30.61
N HIS A 526 -11.68 -8.70 31.14
CA HIS A 526 -12.06 -7.30 30.87
C HIS A 526 -12.09 -6.92 29.39
N ARG A 527 -11.21 -7.51 28.56
CA ARG A 527 -11.19 -7.28 27.11
C ARG A 527 -12.52 -7.62 26.45
N VAL A 528 -13.00 -8.84 26.64
CA VAL A 528 -14.25 -9.31 26.03
C VAL A 528 -15.43 -8.50 26.56
N PHE A 529 -15.39 -8.12 27.84
CA PHE A 529 -16.40 -7.24 28.42
C PHE A 529 -16.41 -5.86 27.75
N TYR A 530 -15.24 -5.21 27.58
CA TYR A 530 -15.11 -3.93 26.87
C TYR A 530 -15.64 -4.03 25.43
N GLU A 531 -15.21 -5.06 24.69
CA GLU A 531 -15.63 -5.29 23.31
C GLU A 531 -17.14 -5.52 23.20
N ALA A 532 -17.74 -6.24 24.16
CA ALA A 532 -19.17 -6.47 24.20
C ALA A 532 -19.99 -5.18 24.40
N ILE A 533 -19.55 -4.29 25.31
CA ILE A 533 -20.21 -2.98 25.52
C ILE A 533 -20.05 -2.08 24.29
N ARG A 534 -18.85 -2.01 23.72
CA ARG A 534 -18.59 -1.24 22.50
C ARG A 534 -19.44 -1.73 21.33
N PHE A 535 -19.46 -3.06 21.10
CA PHE A 535 -20.28 -3.67 20.06
C PHE A 535 -21.77 -3.40 20.26
N ALA A 536 -22.28 -3.53 21.48
CA ALA A 536 -23.69 -3.27 21.77
C ALA A 536 -24.12 -1.85 21.41
N THR A 537 -23.29 -0.85 21.77
CA THR A 537 -23.56 0.55 21.46
C THR A 537 -23.63 0.78 19.94
N LEU A 538 -22.65 0.24 19.20
CA LEU A 538 -22.58 0.35 17.74
C LEU A 538 -23.77 -0.33 17.05
N VAL A 539 -24.20 -1.49 17.55
CA VAL A 539 -25.31 -2.25 16.98
C VAL A 539 -26.66 -1.60 17.28
N GLN A 540 -26.83 -0.97 18.45
CA GLN A 540 -27.99 -0.16 18.80
C GLN A 540 -28.11 1.07 17.90
N GLU A 541 -27.01 1.80 17.71
CA GLU A 541 -26.96 2.95 16.80
C GLU A 541 -27.29 2.56 15.35
N ALA A 542 -26.86 1.38 14.92
CA ALA A 542 -27.19 0.81 13.62
C ALA A 542 -28.63 0.25 13.50
N GLY A 543 -29.45 0.37 14.55
CA GLY A 543 -30.89 0.08 14.52
C GLY A 543 -31.34 -1.20 15.21
N ILE A 544 -30.45 -1.97 15.86
CA ILE A 544 -30.82 -3.16 16.63
C ILE A 544 -30.89 -2.80 18.12
N ASN A 545 -32.08 -2.39 18.56
CA ASN A 545 -32.28 -1.79 19.89
C ASN A 545 -32.73 -2.79 20.98
N SER A 546 -33.08 -4.02 20.60
CA SER A 546 -33.50 -5.02 21.58
C SER A 546 -32.30 -5.55 22.35
N LEU A 547 -32.30 -5.37 23.68
CA LEU A 547 -31.28 -5.91 24.56
C LEU A 547 -31.06 -7.42 24.32
N ALA A 548 -32.15 -8.19 24.23
CA ALA A 548 -32.07 -9.62 23.93
C ALA A 548 -31.37 -9.86 22.58
N ALA A 549 -31.72 -9.12 21.53
CA ALA A 549 -31.08 -9.27 20.21
C ALA A 549 -29.58 -8.92 20.22
N ILE A 550 -29.16 -7.95 21.04
CA ILE A 550 -27.76 -7.57 21.23
C ILE A 550 -27.01 -8.67 22.00
N VAL A 551 -27.54 -9.11 23.14
CA VAL A 551 -26.94 -10.18 23.96
C VAL A 551 -26.84 -11.49 23.16
N ASP A 552 -27.85 -11.81 22.36
CA ASP A 552 -27.86 -13.00 21.49
C ASP A 552 -26.65 -13.02 20.54
N ARG A 553 -26.34 -11.85 19.92
CA ARG A 553 -25.17 -11.68 19.05
C ARG A 553 -23.86 -11.75 19.82
N ILE A 554 -23.76 -11.12 20.98
CA ILE A 554 -22.55 -11.17 21.82
C ILE A 554 -22.25 -12.63 22.22
N VAL A 555 -23.25 -13.36 22.69
CA VAL A 555 -23.09 -14.77 23.07
C VAL A 555 -22.64 -15.60 21.87
N MET A 556 -23.29 -15.40 20.71
CA MET A 556 -22.95 -16.11 19.47
C MET A 556 -21.53 -15.80 18.95
N GLN A 557 -21.10 -14.54 18.99
CA GLN A 557 -19.86 -14.08 18.33
C GLN A 557 -18.63 -14.08 19.22
N LYS A 558 -18.80 -13.99 20.55
CA LYS A 558 -17.70 -13.84 21.52
C LYS A 558 -17.63 -14.94 22.57
N VAL A 559 -18.75 -15.53 22.96
CA VAL A 559 -18.79 -16.51 24.06
C VAL A 559 -18.72 -17.94 23.54
N LEU A 560 -19.66 -18.33 22.68
CA LEU A 560 -19.71 -19.69 22.11
C LEU A 560 -18.44 -20.09 21.33
N PRO A 561 -17.76 -19.19 20.58
CA PRO A 561 -16.52 -19.52 19.89
C PRO A 561 -15.42 -20.05 20.80
N ARG A 562 -15.38 -19.59 22.05
CA ARG A 562 -14.36 -19.99 23.03
C ARG A 562 -14.62 -21.37 23.64
N LEU A 563 -15.77 -21.97 23.37
CA LEU A 563 -16.17 -23.26 23.93
C LEU A 563 -15.79 -24.38 22.98
N HIS A 564 -14.73 -25.10 23.33
CA HIS A 564 -14.31 -26.30 22.63
C HIS A 564 -13.70 -27.31 23.61
N GLY A 565 -13.80 -28.60 23.29
CA GLY A 565 -13.23 -29.65 24.11
C GLY A 565 -14.11 -30.89 24.22
N SER A 566 -13.70 -31.77 25.14
CA SER A 566 -14.36 -33.04 25.39
C SER A 566 -15.68 -32.87 26.14
N ARG A 567 -16.54 -33.88 26.04
CA ARG A 567 -17.85 -33.94 26.72
C ARG A 567 -17.77 -33.64 28.21
N ARG A 568 -16.79 -34.24 28.90
CA ARG A 568 -16.56 -34.04 30.35
C ARG A 568 -16.39 -32.57 30.73
N ARG A 569 -15.78 -31.78 29.85
CA ARG A 569 -15.53 -30.36 30.09
C ARG A 569 -16.72 -29.48 29.70
N LEU A 570 -17.41 -29.79 28.60
CA LEU A 570 -18.35 -28.88 27.96
C LEU A 570 -19.84 -29.14 28.19
N GLU A 571 -20.25 -30.34 28.59
CA GLU A 571 -21.69 -30.67 28.63
C GLU A 571 -22.47 -29.79 29.60
N LEU A 572 -21.99 -29.64 30.83
CA LEU A 572 -22.64 -28.78 31.84
C LEU A 572 -22.60 -27.28 31.46
N PRO A 573 -21.45 -26.70 31.04
CA PRO A 573 -21.43 -25.32 30.55
C PRO A 573 -22.40 -25.05 29.40
N LEU A 574 -22.47 -25.94 28.40
CA LEU A 574 -23.37 -25.75 27.26
C LEU A 574 -24.83 -25.82 27.66
N LEU A 575 -25.18 -26.70 28.62
CA LEU A 575 -26.53 -26.74 29.19
C LEU A 575 -26.87 -25.47 29.94
N ALA A 576 -25.94 -24.95 30.76
CA ALA A 576 -26.12 -23.70 31.49
C ALA A 576 -26.32 -22.50 30.53
N ILE A 577 -25.51 -22.42 29.47
CA ILE A 577 -25.64 -21.38 28.45
C ILE A 577 -26.93 -21.56 27.65
N ALA A 578 -27.30 -22.78 27.26
CA ALA A 578 -28.56 -23.01 26.55
C ALA A 578 -29.76 -22.60 27.42
N HIS A 579 -29.75 -22.86 28.72
CA HIS A 579 -30.78 -22.37 29.63
C HIS A 579 -30.79 -20.83 29.75
N PHE A 580 -29.61 -20.21 29.90
CA PHE A 580 -29.47 -18.75 29.88
C PHE A 580 -30.02 -18.13 28.58
N CYS A 581 -29.71 -18.73 27.42
CA CYS A 581 -30.21 -18.28 26.13
C CYS A 581 -31.71 -18.52 25.94
N ARG A 582 -32.26 -19.56 26.56
CA ARG A 582 -33.69 -19.87 26.49
C ARG A 582 -34.51 -18.82 27.24
N ASP A 583 -34.13 -18.53 28.48
CA ASP A 583 -35.01 -17.81 29.42
C ASP A 583 -34.53 -16.38 29.73
N LEU A 584 -33.26 -16.05 29.45
CA LEU A 584 -32.59 -14.78 29.79
C LEU A 584 -32.94 -14.30 31.22
N PRO A 585 -32.62 -15.09 32.24
CA PRO A 585 -33.16 -14.89 33.59
C PRO A 585 -32.59 -13.64 34.27
N ASP A 586 -33.40 -13.04 35.15
CA ASP A 586 -32.98 -11.87 35.94
C ASP A 586 -31.92 -12.17 37.01
N SER A 587 -31.68 -13.45 37.33
CA SER A 587 -30.59 -13.88 38.21
C SER A 587 -30.11 -15.29 37.86
N VAL A 588 -28.84 -15.60 38.13
CA VAL A 588 -28.28 -16.93 37.91
C VAL A 588 -28.51 -17.79 39.16
N ALA A 589 -29.33 -18.83 39.06
CA ALA A 589 -29.62 -19.73 40.18
C ALA A 589 -28.33 -20.30 40.82
N VAL A 590 -28.28 -20.44 42.14
CA VAL A 590 -27.09 -20.87 42.90
C VAL A 590 -26.86 -22.40 42.83
N ASP A 591 -27.88 -23.17 42.45
CA ASP A 591 -27.87 -24.64 42.56
C ASP A 591 -27.27 -25.36 41.34
N ASP A 592 -26.37 -26.33 41.61
CA ASP A 592 -25.68 -27.20 40.62
C ASP A 592 -26.61 -28.23 39.93
N LYS A 593 -27.91 -28.21 40.22
CA LYS A 593 -28.89 -29.13 39.62
C LYS A 593 -29.63 -28.44 38.48
N LEU A 594 -28.92 -28.12 37.40
CA LEU A 594 -29.55 -27.79 36.12
C LEU A 594 -30.42 -28.98 35.67
N PRO A 595 -31.75 -28.84 35.53
CA PRO A 595 -32.59 -29.90 35.02
C PRO A 595 -32.21 -30.18 33.55
N THR A 596 -31.50 -31.28 33.34
CA THR A 596 -30.92 -31.71 32.06
C THR A 596 -31.96 -32.10 31.01
N LEU A 597 -33.18 -32.41 31.44
CA LEU A 597 -34.23 -33.01 30.61
C LEU A 597 -35.11 -31.99 29.87
N GLU A 598 -35.15 -30.72 30.29
CA GLU A 598 -36.06 -29.73 29.70
C GLU A 598 -35.39 -28.79 28.69
N VAL A 599 -34.05 -28.65 28.71
CA VAL A 599 -33.33 -27.61 27.95
C VAL A 599 -33.35 -27.85 26.43
N GLU A 600 -33.37 -29.11 25.97
CA GLU A 600 -33.39 -29.43 24.52
C GLU A 600 -34.79 -29.39 23.90
N ALA A 601 -35.85 -29.38 24.71
CA ALA A 601 -37.20 -29.21 24.20
C ALA A 601 -37.33 -27.78 23.66
N PRO A 602 -37.80 -27.60 22.41
CA PRO A 602 -38.00 -26.27 21.87
C PRO A 602 -39.00 -25.52 22.78
N PRO A 603 -38.63 -24.32 23.28
CA PRO A 603 -39.53 -23.54 24.13
C PRO A 603 -40.80 -23.17 23.38
N GLU A 604 -41.96 -23.28 24.03
CA GLU A 604 -43.28 -23.03 23.42
C GLU A 604 -43.39 -21.64 22.77
N HIS A 605 -42.72 -20.64 23.34
CA HIS A 605 -42.76 -19.24 22.91
C HIS A 605 -41.49 -18.79 22.15
N GLY A 606 -40.60 -19.72 21.78
CA GLY A 606 -39.27 -19.40 21.28
C GLY A 606 -38.28 -19.03 22.41
N ALA A 607 -36.99 -19.11 22.12
CA ALA A 607 -35.94 -18.75 23.07
C ALA A 607 -35.74 -17.23 23.10
N ALA A 608 -35.41 -16.68 24.26
CA ALA A 608 -35.10 -15.25 24.42
C ALA A 608 -33.90 -14.81 23.56
N LEU A 609 -32.88 -15.67 23.44
CA LEU A 609 -31.69 -15.51 22.60
C LEU A 609 -31.67 -16.61 21.52
N PRO A 610 -32.46 -16.49 20.44
CA PRO A 610 -32.71 -17.58 19.51
C PRO A 610 -31.47 -18.06 18.74
N ILE A 611 -30.56 -17.16 18.34
CA ILE A 611 -29.39 -17.51 17.52
C ILE A 611 -28.39 -18.33 18.36
N ALA A 612 -28.03 -17.80 19.52
CA ALA A 612 -27.11 -18.42 20.46
C ALA A 612 -27.68 -19.72 21.04
N TYR A 613 -28.97 -19.75 21.41
CA TYR A 613 -29.65 -20.96 21.87
C TYR A 613 -29.54 -22.07 20.82
N ALA A 614 -29.90 -21.77 19.56
CA ALA A 614 -29.85 -22.76 18.49
C ALA A 614 -28.43 -23.29 18.27
N LYS A 615 -27.38 -22.46 18.37
CA LYS A 615 -25.99 -22.93 18.28
C LYS A 615 -25.58 -23.76 19.49
N ALA A 616 -25.92 -23.34 20.71
CA ALA A 616 -25.60 -24.08 21.93
C ALA A 616 -26.19 -25.50 21.90
N ILE A 617 -27.45 -25.66 21.45
CA ILE A 617 -28.09 -26.96 21.28
C ILE A 617 -27.38 -27.81 20.21
N ARG A 618 -26.97 -27.21 19.08
CA ARG A 618 -26.19 -27.94 18.05
C ARG A 618 -24.85 -28.42 18.59
N MET A 619 -24.13 -27.56 19.30
CA MET A 619 -22.86 -27.93 19.94
C MET A 619 -23.06 -29.05 20.96
N LEU A 620 -24.13 -29.00 21.77
CA LEU A 620 -24.46 -30.05 22.73
C LEU A 620 -24.76 -31.40 22.05
N ARG A 621 -25.53 -31.38 20.95
CA ARG A 621 -25.81 -32.57 20.14
C ARG A 621 -24.54 -33.16 19.54
N SER A 622 -23.68 -32.32 18.96
CA SER A 622 -22.37 -32.74 18.41
C SER A 622 -21.48 -33.32 19.52
N LEU A 623 -21.41 -32.66 20.68
CA LEU A 623 -20.64 -33.09 21.84
C LEU A 623 -21.06 -34.48 22.34
N ARG A 624 -22.36 -34.76 22.36
CA ARG A 624 -22.92 -36.06 22.79
C ARG A 624 -22.67 -37.15 21.75
N ALA A 625 -22.77 -36.82 20.46
CA ALA A 625 -22.52 -37.75 19.37
C ALA A 625 -21.03 -38.10 19.24
N ASN A 626 -20.16 -37.09 19.24
CA ASN A 626 -18.75 -37.19 18.88
C ASN A 626 -17.80 -37.21 20.10
N GLN A 627 -18.32 -37.07 21.33
CA GLN A 627 -17.55 -36.88 22.57
C GLN A 627 -16.66 -35.61 22.60
N PHE A 628 -16.76 -34.78 21.58
CA PHE A 628 -16.04 -33.52 21.39
C PHE A 628 -16.94 -32.55 20.63
N ALA A 629 -16.81 -31.26 20.93
CA ALA A 629 -17.41 -30.21 20.13
C ALA A 629 -16.50 -28.99 20.07
N SER A 630 -16.61 -28.26 18.96
CA SER A 630 -16.04 -26.94 18.76
C SER A 630 -17.10 -26.01 18.19
N PHE A 631 -16.82 -24.71 18.16
CA PHE A 631 -17.74 -23.75 17.54
C PHE A 631 -17.77 -23.86 16.01
N THR A 632 -16.68 -24.30 15.39
CA THR A 632 -16.58 -24.43 13.94
C THR A 632 -17.28 -25.68 13.42
N GLU A 633 -17.49 -26.70 14.25
CA GLU A 633 -18.34 -27.88 13.94
C GLU A 633 -19.82 -27.63 14.30
#